data_AF-A0A7K3Y4K4-F1
#
_entry.id   AF-A0A7K3Y4K4-F1
#
_cell.length_a   1.000
_cell.length_b   1.000
_cell.length_c   1.000
_cell.angle_alpha   90.00
_cell.angle_beta   90.00
_cell.angle_gamma   90.00
#
_symmetry.space_group_name_H-M   'P 1'
#
loop_
_entity.id
_entity.type
_entity.pdbx_description
1 polymer ?
#
loop_
_entity_poly.entity_id
_entity_poly.type
_entity_poly.pdbx_seq_one_letter_code
_entity_poly.pdbx_strand_id
1 'polypeptide(L)'
;AAAIAFLRDLPGDHIIVEAEDGDYTYYSRVSTFTGIPTVLGMPFHEYMWRGDEGRISERRGDVRAIYEQPSRTIDLLRAYNATLLYVGAEERDRYAVALPVESLEVIYDARGVQVYRIPV
;
A
#
# COMPACT_ATOMS: atom_id res chain seq x y z
N ALA A 1 15.44 0.51 -3.31
CA ALA A 1 16.39 -0.52 -2.85
C ALA A 1 16.47 -0.64 -1.32
N ALA A 2 16.86 0.40 -0.57
CA ALA A 2 17.03 0.30 0.89
C ALA A 2 15.72 -0.01 1.67
N ALA A 3 14.61 0.67 1.36
CA ALA A 3 13.33 0.39 2.01
C ALA A 3 12.81 -1.03 1.74
N ILE A 4 13.05 -1.57 0.54
CA ILE A 4 12.69 -2.95 0.19
C ILE A 4 13.52 -3.95 1.01
N ALA A 5 14.83 -3.71 1.18
CA ALA A 5 15.66 -4.55 2.02
C ALA A 5 15.19 -4.52 3.48
N PHE A 6 14.89 -3.34 4.02
CA PHE A 6 14.30 -3.18 5.34
C PHE A 6 12.99 -3.98 5.50
N LEU A 7 12.07 -3.87 4.53
CA LEU A 7 10.79 -4.58 4.56
C LEU A 7 10.93 -6.10 4.47
N ARG A 8 11.93 -6.61 3.73
CA ARG A 8 12.19 -8.07 3.65
C ARG A 8 12.64 -8.68 4.97
N ASP A 9 13.35 -7.91 5.79
CA ASP A 9 13.86 -8.36 7.08
C ASP A 9 12.89 -8.04 8.23
N LEU A 10 11.77 -7.37 7.94
CA LEU A 10 10.76 -7.01 8.93
C LEU A 10 9.97 -8.26 9.36
N PRO A 11 10.04 -8.69 10.63
CA PRO A 11 9.36 -9.89 11.08
C PRO A 11 7.86 -9.66 11.26
N GLY A 12 7.06 -10.68 10.97
CA GLY A 12 5.62 -10.72 11.20
C GLY A 12 4.81 -10.89 9.92
N ASP A 13 3.51 -11.14 10.09
CA ASP A 13 2.58 -11.28 8.99
C ASP A 13 2.02 -9.90 8.64
N HIS A 14 2.54 -9.33 7.57
CA HIS A 14 2.19 -7.98 7.12
C HIS A 14 1.32 -8.01 5.86
N ILE A 15 0.45 -7.02 5.76
CA ILE A 15 -0.20 -6.62 4.50
C ILE A 15 0.16 -5.14 4.31
N ILE A 16 0.67 -4.80 3.13
CA ILE A 16 1.14 -3.47 2.80
C ILE A 16 0.20 -2.79 1.82
N VAL A 17 -0.10 -1.51 2.03
CA VAL A 17 -0.67 -0.66 0.98
C VAL A 17 0.47 0.02 0.26
N GLU A 18 0.50 -0.12 -1.06
CA GLU A 18 1.38 0.59 -2.00
C GLU A 18 0.53 1.17 -3.13
N ALA A 19 1.10 2.05 -3.97
CA ALA A 19 0.35 2.57 -5.10
C ALA A 19 0.08 1.50 -6.17
N GLU A 20 -1.01 1.71 -6.90
CA GLU A 20 -1.37 0.97 -8.12
C GLU A 20 -1.56 1.91 -9.30
N ASP A 21 -1.16 1.47 -10.50
CA ASP A 21 -1.50 2.15 -11.75
C ASP A 21 -1.60 1.16 -12.93
N GLY A 22 -2.25 0.03 -12.70
CA GLY A 22 -2.40 -1.01 -13.71
C GLY A 22 -1.16 -1.90 -13.91
N ASP A 23 -1.30 -2.81 -14.86
CA ASP A 23 -0.38 -3.93 -15.07
C ASP A 23 0.87 -3.53 -15.85
N TYR A 24 1.98 -4.24 -15.61
CA TYR A 24 3.28 -4.05 -16.29
C TYR A 24 3.87 -2.65 -16.13
N THR A 25 3.51 -1.95 -15.06
CA THR A 25 4.08 -0.66 -14.67
C THR A 25 5.10 -0.85 -13.53
N TYR A 26 5.69 0.23 -13.03
CA TYR A 26 6.57 0.19 -11.85
C TYR A 26 5.79 0.11 -10.52
N TYR A 27 4.47 0.03 -10.58
CA TYR A 27 3.59 -0.18 -9.43
C TYR A 27 3.57 -1.67 -9.05
N SER A 28 3.06 -2.01 -7.85
CA SER A 28 3.19 -3.36 -7.24
C SER A 28 4.63 -3.81 -6.93
N ARG A 29 5.62 -2.93 -7.09
CA ARG A 29 7.04 -3.25 -6.88
C ARG A 29 7.33 -3.67 -5.44
N VAL A 30 6.64 -3.07 -4.47
CA VAL A 30 6.97 -3.26 -3.06
C VAL A 30 6.59 -4.67 -2.65
N SER A 31 5.34 -5.08 -2.86
CA SER A 31 4.88 -6.45 -2.64
C SER A 31 5.66 -7.47 -3.47
N THR A 32 5.90 -7.18 -4.75
CA THR A 32 6.68 -8.06 -5.65
C THR A 32 8.09 -8.35 -5.12
N PHE A 33 8.81 -7.33 -4.64
CA PHE A 33 10.21 -7.51 -4.21
C PHE A 33 10.38 -7.85 -2.74
N THR A 34 9.33 -7.70 -1.92
CA THR A 34 9.37 -8.03 -0.48
C THR A 34 8.74 -9.37 -0.16
N GLY A 35 7.79 -9.83 -0.98
CA GLY A 35 6.92 -10.97 -0.66
C GLY A 35 5.78 -10.61 0.31
N ILE A 36 5.68 -9.36 0.76
CA ILE A 36 4.58 -8.88 1.60
C ILE A 36 3.35 -8.70 0.71
N PRO A 37 2.20 -9.36 0.99
CA PRO A 37 0.98 -9.17 0.19
C PRO A 37 0.47 -7.72 0.25
N THR A 38 -0.16 -7.27 -0.84
CA THR A 38 -0.78 -5.95 -0.96
C THR A 38 -2.29 -6.05 -1.15
N VAL A 39 -3.00 -4.94 -0.89
CA VAL A 39 -4.45 -4.82 -1.13
C VAL A 39 -4.78 -4.97 -2.61
N LEU A 40 -3.94 -4.40 -3.49
CA LEU A 40 -4.10 -4.52 -4.93
C LEU A 40 -2.73 -4.43 -5.61
N GLY A 41 -2.37 -5.50 -6.32
CA GLY A 41 -1.15 -5.57 -7.13
C GLY A 41 -1.45 -5.19 -8.57
N MET A 42 -1.45 -6.19 -9.46
CA MET A 42 -1.74 -6.06 -10.89
C MET A 42 -3.25 -6.18 -11.13
N PRO A 43 -4.00 -5.07 -11.25
CA PRO A 43 -5.46 -5.10 -11.20
C PRO A 43 -6.09 -5.96 -12.30
N PHE A 44 -5.51 -5.99 -13.50
CA PHE A 44 -6.08 -6.78 -14.61
C PHE A 44 -5.72 -8.28 -14.50
N HIS A 45 -4.52 -8.65 -14.06
CA HIS A 45 -4.23 -10.06 -13.72
C HIS A 45 -5.10 -10.57 -12.58
N GLU A 46 -5.29 -9.76 -11.53
CA GLU A 46 -6.17 -10.14 -10.43
C GLU A 46 -7.62 -10.30 -10.88
N TYR A 47 -8.11 -9.44 -11.79
CA TYR A 47 -9.40 -9.60 -12.45
C TYR A 47 -9.50 -10.91 -13.24
N MET A 48 -8.48 -11.25 -14.05
CA MET A 48 -8.50 -12.50 -14.82
C MET A 48 -8.62 -13.74 -13.93
N TRP A 49 -8.08 -13.71 -12.72
CA TRP A 49 -8.14 -14.84 -11.78
C TRP A 49 -9.41 -14.87 -10.92
N ARG A 50 -10.00 -13.71 -10.61
CA ARG A 50 -11.08 -13.59 -9.62
C ARG A 50 -12.40 -13.08 -10.18
N GLY A 51 -12.41 -12.62 -11.43
CA GLY A 51 -13.56 -11.93 -12.04
C GLY A 51 -14.06 -10.76 -11.19
N ASP A 52 -15.37 -10.53 -11.25
CA ASP A 52 -16.03 -9.44 -10.51
C ASP A 52 -15.99 -9.63 -8.98
N GLU A 53 -15.89 -10.88 -8.50
CA GLU A 53 -15.74 -11.19 -7.06
C GLU A 53 -14.43 -10.62 -6.49
N GLY A 54 -13.44 -10.37 -7.34
CA GLY A 54 -12.20 -9.68 -6.96
C GLY A 54 -12.38 -8.20 -6.63
N ARG A 55 -13.57 -7.61 -6.86
CA ARG A 55 -13.94 -6.22 -6.49
C ARG A 55 -12.85 -5.19 -6.85
N ILE A 56 -12.24 -5.33 -8.02
CA ILE A 56 -11.03 -4.58 -8.42
C ILE A 56 -11.29 -3.07 -8.39
N SER A 57 -12.40 -2.61 -8.97
CA SER A 57 -12.76 -1.19 -8.99
C SER A 57 -12.90 -0.60 -7.59
N GLU A 58 -13.44 -1.37 -6.64
CA GLU A 58 -13.59 -0.94 -5.25
C GLU A 58 -12.23 -0.86 -4.55
N ARG A 59 -11.40 -1.91 -4.66
CA ARG A 59 -10.06 -1.92 -4.08
C ARG A 59 -9.19 -0.78 -4.61
N ARG A 60 -9.30 -0.44 -5.90
CA ARG A 60 -8.64 0.76 -6.46
C ARG A 60 -9.12 2.05 -5.80
N GLY A 61 -10.43 2.20 -5.63
CA GLY A 61 -11.05 3.35 -4.97
C GLY A 61 -10.61 3.48 -3.52
N ASP A 62 -10.52 2.35 -2.80
CA ASP A 62 -10.10 2.33 -1.41
C ASP A 62 -8.60 2.62 -1.25
N VAL A 63 -7.72 2.04 -2.09
CA VAL A 63 -6.29 2.38 -2.08
C VAL A 63 -6.09 3.88 -2.31
N ARG A 64 -6.80 4.48 -3.28
CA ARG A 64 -6.78 5.94 -3.47
C ARG A 64 -7.26 6.68 -2.21
N ALA A 65 -8.37 6.26 -1.61
CA ALA A 65 -8.91 6.89 -0.41
C ALA A 65 -7.95 6.79 0.78
N ILE A 66 -7.21 5.69 0.93
CA ILE A 66 -6.18 5.52 1.96
C ILE A 66 -5.12 6.61 1.86
N TYR A 67 -4.69 6.98 0.63
CA TYR A 67 -3.70 8.03 0.40
C TYR A 67 -4.27 9.45 0.43
N GLU A 68 -5.52 9.67 0.01
CA GLU A 68 -6.06 11.02 -0.24
C GLU A 68 -7.08 11.50 0.80
N GLN A 69 -7.60 10.62 1.67
CA GLN A 69 -8.70 10.92 2.60
C GLN A 69 -8.31 10.52 4.03
N PRO A 70 -7.63 11.42 4.79
CA PRO A 70 -7.14 11.10 6.14
C PRO A 70 -8.18 10.50 7.08
N SER A 71 -9.43 10.96 6.99
CA SER A 71 -10.55 10.48 7.81
C SER A 71 -10.97 9.04 7.54
N ARG A 72 -10.55 8.45 6.41
CA ARG A 72 -10.85 7.06 6.03
C ARG A 72 -9.64 6.15 6.07
N THR A 73 -8.43 6.70 6.10
CA THR A 73 -7.16 5.93 6.04
C THR A 73 -7.13 4.80 7.07
N ILE A 74 -7.38 5.09 8.34
CA ILE A 74 -7.28 4.10 9.42
C ILE A 74 -8.35 3.01 9.30
N ASP A 75 -9.59 3.38 9.00
CA ASP A 75 -10.70 2.43 8.87
C ASP A 75 -10.49 1.48 7.68
N LEU A 76 -9.99 1.99 6.56
CA LEU A 76 -9.68 1.17 5.39
C LEU A 76 -8.46 0.28 5.63
N LEU A 77 -7.39 0.78 6.25
CA LEU A 77 -6.24 -0.05 6.63
C LEU A 77 -6.71 -1.24 7.49
N ARG A 78 -7.57 -1.00 8.48
CA ARG A 78 -8.18 -2.06 9.31
C ARG A 78 -9.06 -3.01 8.51
N ALA A 79 -9.91 -2.50 7.62
CA ALA A 79 -10.81 -3.31 6.81
C ALA A 79 -10.06 -4.33 5.93
N TYR A 80 -8.86 -3.97 5.47
CA TYR A 80 -7.99 -4.86 4.69
C TYR A 80 -6.98 -5.66 5.53
N ASN A 81 -7.01 -5.53 6.87
CA ASN A 81 -5.95 -6.01 7.76
C ASN A 81 -4.54 -5.53 7.34
N ALA A 82 -4.46 -4.38 6.68
CA ALA A 82 -3.22 -3.75 6.27
C ALA A 82 -2.50 -3.15 7.47
N THR A 83 -1.31 -3.67 7.76
CA THR A 83 -0.51 -3.24 8.90
C THR A 83 0.55 -2.22 8.52
N LEU A 84 0.83 -2.08 7.21
CA LEU A 84 1.85 -1.20 6.67
C LEU A 84 1.28 -0.31 5.56
N LEU A 85 1.76 0.93 5.49
CA LEU A 85 1.49 1.88 4.41
C LEU A 85 2.82 2.41 3.88
N TYR A 86 3.09 2.18 2.60
CA TYR A 86 4.29 2.63 1.92
C TYR A 86 4.05 4.00 1.28
N VAL A 87 5.00 4.92 1.38
CA VAL A 87 4.94 6.23 0.68
C VAL A 87 6.29 6.54 0.06
N GLY A 88 6.40 6.43 -1.27
CA GLY A 88 7.57 6.81 -2.05
C GLY A 88 7.22 7.74 -3.21
N ALA A 89 8.08 7.74 -4.24
CA ALA A 89 7.89 8.60 -5.41
C ALA A 89 6.60 8.27 -6.17
N GLU A 90 6.33 6.99 -6.45
CA GLU A 90 5.14 6.58 -7.20
C GLU A 90 3.83 6.91 -6.46
N GLU A 91 3.82 6.73 -5.14
CA GLU A 91 2.64 7.08 -4.33
C GLU A 91 2.37 8.59 -4.35
N ARG A 92 3.43 9.42 -4.35
CA ARG A 92 3.33 10.89 -4.41
C ARG A 92 3.02 11.41 -5.80
N ASP A 93 3.44 10.71 -6.84
CA ASP A 93 3.09 11.03 -8.23
C ASP A 93 1.62 10.70 -8.50
N ARG A 94 1.17 9.54 -8.00
CA ARG A 94 -0.14 8.99 -8.32
C ARG A 94 -1.30 9.54 -7.48
N TYR A 95 -1.02 9.98 -6.26
CA TYR A 95 -2.04 10.43 -5.31
C TYR A 95 -1.69 11.78 -4.67
N ALA A 96 -2.72 12.55 -4.34
CA ALA A 96 -2.58 13.72 -3.47
C ALA A 96 -2.42 13.28 -2.00
N VAL A 97 -1.23 12.79 -1.65
CA VAL A 97 -0.97 12.15 -0.35
C VAL A 97 -1.28 13.09 0.83
N ALA A 98 -2.31 12.74 1.59
CA ALA A 98 -2.75 13.37 2.82
C ALA A 98 -3.05 12.27 3.85
N LEU A 99 -2.17 12.11 4.83
CA LEU A 99 -2.24 11.04 5.83
C LEU A 99 -2.49 11.59 7.24
N PRO A 100 -3.22 10.87 8.11
CA PRO A 100 -3.37 11.20 9.53
C PRO A 100 -2.09 10.77 10.27
N VAL A 101 -1.00 11.51 10.08
CA VAL A 101 0.35 11.13 10.56
C VAL A 101 0.43 10.98 12.08
N GLU A 102 -0.45 11.63 12.83
CA GLU A 102 -0.60 11.49 14.28
C GLU A 102 -1.16 10.12 14.70
N SER A 103 -1.84 9.43 13.79
CA SER A 103 -2.43 8.10 13.99
C SER A 103 -1.56 6.96 13.44
N LEU A 104 -0.37 7.27 12.94
CA LEU A 104 0.53 6.34 12.26
C LEU A 104 1.92 6.37 12.90
N GLU A 105 2.54 5.21 13.04
CA GLU A 105 3.92 5.09 13.50
C GLU A 105 4.87 5.04 12.30
N VAL A 106 5.84 5.95 12.21
CA VAL A 106 6.88 5.88 11.18
C VAL A 106 7.93 4.85 11.59
N ILE A 107 8.07 3.76 10.81
CA ILE A 107 9.05 2.69 11.08
C ILE A 107 10.26 2.73 10.13
N TYR A 108 10.16 3.53 9.06
CA TYR A 108 11.26 3.80 8.14
C TYR A 108 11.08 5.19 7.55
N ASP A 109 12.13 6.01 7.56
CA ASP A 109 12.18 7.31 6.89
C ASP A 109 13.59 7.55 6.35
N ALA A 110 13.78 7.31 5.06
CA ALA A 110 15.05 7.60 4.40
C ALA A 110 14.90 7.65 2.87
N ARG A 111 15.70 8.54 2.24
CA ARG A 111 15.82 8.66 0.78
C ARG A 111 14.47 8.90 0.07
N GLY A 112 13.61 9.73 0.67
CA GLY A 112 12.30 10.08 0.11
C GLY A 112 11.23 8.98 0.21
N VAL A 113 11.51 7.92 0.97
CA VAL A 113 10.55 6.85 1.27
C VAL A 113 10.24 6.86 2.76
N GLN A 114 8.94 6.81 3.07
CA GLN A 114 8.42 6.59 4.40
C GLN A 114 7.61 5.29 4.43
N VAL A 115 7.77 4.49 5.48
CA VAL A 115 6.90 3.35 5.76
C VAL A 115 6.25 3.60 7.11
N TYR A 116 4.92 3.58 7.11
CA TYR A 116 4.11 3.74 8.29
C TYR A 116 3.57 2.38 8.73
N ARG A 117 3.44 2.20 10.04
CA ARG A 117 2.74 1.11 10.69
C ARG A 117 1.49 1.65 11.36
N ILE A 118 0.39 0.91 11.28
CA ILE A 118 -0.80 1.20 12.08
C ILE A 118 -0.56 0.76 13.54
N PRO A 119 -0.71 1.65 14.55
CA PRO A 119 -0.64 1.26 15.94
C PRO A 119 -1.76 0.27 16.29
N VAL A 120 -1.43 -0.73 17.11
CA VAL A 120 -2.37 -1.74 17.62
C VAL A 120 -3.33 -1.12 18.62
#